data_AF-A0A0A7KMV1-F1
#
_entry.id   AF-A0A0A7KMV1-F1
#
_cell.length_a   1.000
_cell.length_b   1.000
_cell.length_c   1.000
_cell.angle_alpha   90.00
_cell.angle_beta   90.00
_cell.angle_gamma   90.00
#
_symmetry.space_group_name_H-M   'P 1'
#
loop_
_entity.id
_entity.type
_entity.pdbx_description
1 polymer ?
#
loop_
_entity_poly.entity_id
_entity_poly.type
_entity_poly.pdbx_seq_one_letter_code
_entity_poly.pdbx_strand_id
1 'polypeptide(L)'
;MNKYKKIFSGLGLLSISTLIGASVVACAKNPSPKDSNTEAIDQDNNQGNSTTPEQGKPEMPQNPAPGTDHNNQEKPETPKEGTPAPDAPSAPTPEQNGNTGQSNDSKGNTQDQNKGEAGMNNSNHENNNEMTPKVTVEAKSMELLLSVEKLPYPQKDAPAKETLKNEIKTISKKSDTTEDKKLEELSDLNKKLIQIIEELDKTISKIDSLPYPNSEKNDIPLAKDYLKSKLNSLTTIEQIKGTIPSDLEEKVKKYNEILKLGFGLFEKFPEKNKKGLNARLARLYGDDHNANYTEGELIWQIYETVRQQGFVAKIKEIEKDGSKQKEYIGNKEVKQIPVSMKLKPGITIDQLKQKIEKMVELVKKAKEESKKNSDANTQSNSKTMTAKPNSQQ
;
A
#
# COMPACT_ATOMS: atom_id res chain seq x y z
N MET A 1 -49.48 24.08 -36.25
CA MET A 1 -49.03 25.14 -35.33
C MET A 1 -47.59 24.84 -34.95
N ASN A 2 -46.66 25.47 -35.67
CA ASN A 2 -45.22 25.52 -35.35
C ASN A 2 -44.96 26.72 -34.42
N LYS A 3 -43.82 26.69 -33.70
CA LYS A 3 -43.25 27.65 -32.71
C LYS A 3 -43.39 27.04 -31.30
N TYR A 4 -42.34 26.62 -30.60
CA TYR A 4 -41.09 27.34 -30.29
C TYR A 4 -39.86 26.44 -30.27
N LYS A 5 -38.75 27.04 -30.68
CA LYS A 5 -37.45 26.48 -31.00
C LYS A 5 -36.45 27.00 -29.95
N LYS A 6 -35.57 26.12 -29.47
CA LYS A 6 -34.18 26.34 -29.00
C LYS A 6 -33.84 27.71 -28.39
N ILE A 7 -33.50 27.73 -27.10
CA ILE A 7 -32.40 28.57 -26.56
C ILE A 7 -31.87 27.85 -25.30
N PHE A 8 -30.62 27.36 -25.34
CA PHE A 8 -29.66 27.30 -24.21
C PHE A 8 -28.43 26.51 -24.68
N SER A 9 -27.66 27.15 -25.55
CA SER A 9 -26.28 26.77 -25.87
C SER A 9 -25.55 28.08 -26.10
N GLY A 10 -24.85 28.56 -25.07
CA GLY A 10 -24.04 29.78 -25.14
C GLY A 10 -24.17 30.69 -23.92
N LEU A 11 -23.41 30.39 -22.88
CA LEU A 11 -22.78 31.30 -21.90
C LEU A 11 -22.05 30.36 -20.91
N GLY A 12 -20.73 30.16 -20.95
CA GLY A 12 -19.73 31.20 -21.00
C GLY A 12 -19.51 31.74 -19.59
N LEU A 13 -18.59 31.10 -18.85
CA LEU A 13 -17.79 31.66 -17.76
C LEU A 13 -18.50 32.61 -16.78
N LEU A 14 -18.95 32.09 -15.64
CA LEU A 14 -19.03 32.89 -14.41
C LEU A 14 -17.94 32.44 -13.43
N SER A 15 -16.94 33.32 -13.33
CA SER A 15 -15.94 33.43 -12.28
C SER A 15 -16.50 33.13 -10.88
N ILE A 16 -15.98 32.09 -10.21
CA ILE A 16 -16.09 31.95 -8.75
C ILE A 16 -14.91 32.74 -8.16
N SER A 17 -15.10 34.05 -8.07
CA SER A 17 -14.29 34.92 -7.22
C SER A 17 -15.13 35.32 -6.02
N THR A 18 -14.53 35.15 -4.84
CA THR A 18 -14.85 35.88 -3.59
C THR A 18 -16.05 35.39 -2.76
N LEU A 19 -15.76 34.56 -1.75
CA LEU A 19 -16.37 34.73 -0.42
C LEU A 19 -15.34 34.40 0.68
N ILE A 20 -14.40 35.32 0.89
CA ILE A 20 -13.67 35.43 2.16
C ILE A 20 -14.30 36.61 2.90
N GLY A 21 -15.00 36.32 4.00
CA GLY A 21 -15.51 37.30 4.94
C GLY A 21 -14.91 37.05 6.32
N ALA A 22 -14.00 37.93 6.72
CA ALA A 22 -13.53 38.12 8.08
C ALA A 22 -14.71 38.47 9.01
N SER A 23 -14.75 37.99 10.24
CA SER A 23 -14.31 38.68 11.48
C SER A 23 -14.71 37.73 12.64
N VAL A 24 -14.10 37.66 13.82
CA VAL A 24 -13.73 38.73 14.75
C VAL A 24 -12.61 38.22 15.69
N VAL A 25 -11.74 39.16 16.03
CA VAL A 25 -10.68 39.13 17.04
C VAL A 25 -11.26 38.98 18.46
N ALA A 26 -10.63 38.17 19.30
CA ALA A 26 -10.59 38.38 20.74
C ALA A 26 -9.21 38.00 21.29
N CYS A 27 -8.49 39.02 21.75
CA CYS A 27 -7.20 38.92 22.41
C CYS A 27 -7.32 38.29 23.81
N ALA A 28 -6.40 37.40 24.18
CA ALA A 28 -6.05 37.16 25.57
C ALA A 28 -4.56 36.80 25.70
N LYS A 29 -3.77 37.85 26.02
CA LYS A 29 -2.52 37.91 26.80
C LYS A 29 -1.79 36.59 27.12
N ASN A 30 -0.60 36.44 26.55
CA ASN A 30 0.54 35.76 27.19
C ASN A 30 1.34 36.77 28.03
N PRO A 31 1.84 36.42 29.22
CA PRO A 31 3.02 37.04 29.79
C PRO A 31 4.28 36.26 29.42
N SER A 32 5.32 37.02 29.08
CA SER A 32 6.69 36.60 28.76
C SER A 32 7.48 36.09 29.98
N PRO A 33 8.56 35.32 29.77
CA PRO A 33 9.43 34.79 30.83
C PRO A 33 10.45 35.84 31.27
N LYS A 34 10.70 35.93 32.58
CA LYS A 34 11.94 36.51 33.15
C LYS A 34 12.30 35.79 34.45
N ASP A 35 13.47 35.15 34.39
CA ASP A 35 14.56 35.09 35.38
C ASP A 35 14.22 35.23 36.88
N SER A 36 14.54 34.19 37.64
CA SER A 36 15.09 34.32 39.00
C SER A 36 15.70 32.99 39.44
N ASN A 37 17.03 32.95 39.53
CA ASN A 37 17.79 31.97 40.30
C ASN A 37 17.44 32.07 41.80
N THR A 38 17.62 30.95 42.53
CA THR A 38 18.52 30.81 43.71
C THR A 38 17.94 29.90 44.80
N GLU A 39 18.80 28.96 45.24
CA GLU A 39 18.84 28.14 46.48
C GLU A 39 17.79 27.02 46.65
N ALA A 40 18.16 25.74 46.55
CA ALA A 40 19.01 24.93 47.45
C ALA A 40 18.36 24.68 48.82
N ILE A 41 17.99 23.42 49.09
CA ILE A 41 18.24 22.68 50.33
C ILE A 41 18.12 21.18 50.02
N ASP A 42 19.13 20.47 50.52
CA ASP A 42 19.35 19.03 50.54
C ASP A 42 18.18 18.20 51.07
N GLN A 43 18.07 16.97 50.55
CA GLN A 43 18.05 15.80 51.42
C GLN A 43 18.60 14.58 50.68
N ASP A 44 19.88 14.34 50.96
CA ASP A 44 20.61 13.10 50.75
C ASP A 44 20.11 12.05 51.76
N ASN A 45 19.88 10.81 51.33
CA ASN A 45 20.30 9.65 52.12
C ASN A 45 20.42 8.38 51.27
N ASN A 46 21.69 8.01 51.13
CA ASN A 46 22.29 6.82 50.56
C ASN A 46 21.88 5.49 51.22
N GLN A 47 22.02 4.40 50.46
CA GLN A 47 23.00 3.31 50.64
C GLN A 47 22.52 2.09 49.82
N GLY A 48 23.22 1.61 48.79
CA GLY A 48 24.55 0.96 48.77
C GLY A 48 24.31 -0.55 48.56
N ASN A 49 24.96 -1.34 47.68
CA ASN A 49 26.35 -1.39 47.23
C ASN A 49 26.43 -2.34 45.99
N SER A 50 27.08 -1.98 44.88
CA SER A 50 28.37 -2.50 44.33
C SER A 50 28.80 -3.89 44.83
N THR A 51 29.29 -4.83 44.01
CA THR A 51 30.62 -4.78 43.35
C THR A 51 30.79 -5.71 42.14
N THR A 52 31.42 -5.19 41.09
CA THR A 52 32.21 -5.90 40.05
C THR A 52 33.56 -6.37 40.62
N PRO A 53 34.17 -7.42 40.05
CA PRO A 53 35.57 -7.28 39.65
C PRO A 53 35.86 -7.74 38.22
N GLU A 54 36.78 -6.98 37.63
CA GLU A 54 37.44 -7.16 36.34
C GLU A 54 38.59 -8.18 36.46
N GLN A 55 38.80 -9.03 35.45
CA GLN A 55 40.09 -9.50 34.90
C GLN A 55 39.97 -10.86 34.20
N GLY A 56 40.65 -11.00 33.05
CA GLY A 56 41.12 -12.30 32.55
C GLY A 56 40.82 -12.63 31.10
N LYS A 57 41.57 -12.03 30.17
CA LYS A 57 41.81 -12.54 28.82
C LYS A 57 42.61 -13.86 28.90
N PRO A 58 42.40 -14.85 28.03
CA PRO A 58 43.52 -15.67 27.58
C PRO A 58 43.64 -15.76 26.06
N GLU A 59 44.90 -15.99 25.68
CA GLU A 59 45.52 -15.96 24.36
C GLU A 59 45.19 -17.19 23.48
N MET A 60 45.41 -17.01 22.18
CA MET A 60 45.53 -18.08 21.18
C MET A 60 46.72 -19.01 21.48
N PRO A 61 46.64 -20.30 21.10
CA PRO A 61 47.83 -21.10 20.79
C PRO A 61 48.12 -21.09 19.28
N GLN A 62 49.39 -20.84 18.96
CA GLN A 62 50.00 -21.04 17.66
C GLN A 62 50.18 -22.53 17.32
N ASN A 63 50.26 -22.77 16.02
CA ASN A 63 50.54 -24.03 15.32
C ASN A 63 51.89 -24.67 15.74
N PRO A 64 52.08 -25.96 15.45
CA PRO A 64 53.18 -26.29 14.53
C PRO A 64 52.83 -27.35 13.48
N ALA A 65 53.26 -27.10 12.23
CA ALA A 65 53.58 -28.11 11.20
C ALA A 65 55.13 -28.32 11.23
N PRO A 66 55.74 -29.40 10.66
CA PRO A 66 55.74 -29.62 9.19
C PRO A 66 55.92 -31.09 8.69
N GLY A 67 55.71 -31.29 7.37
CA GLY A 67 56.31 -32.37 6.56
C GLY A 67 55.29 -33.05 5.61
N THR A 68 55.13 -32.58 4.35
CA THR A 68 55.75 -33.11 3.09
C THR A 68 55.17 -34.49 2.69
N ASP A 69 54.53 -34.72 1.54
CA ASP A 69 54.89 -34.33 0.16
C ASP A 69 53.69 -34.36 -0.83
N HIS A 70 53.79 -33.51 -1.87
CA HIS A 70 53.47 -33.68 -3.31
C HIS A 70 52.24 -34.52 -3.76
N ASN A 71 51.44 -34.19 -4.79
CA ASN A 71 51.60 -33.35 -5.97
C ASN A 71 50.23 -33.26 -6.68
N ASN A 72 49.73 -32.05 -6.99
CA ASN A 72 49.50 -31.57 -8.36
C ASN A 72 48.70 -30.26 -8.35
N GLN A 73 49.39 -29.23 -8.81
CA GLN A 73 48.88 -27.92 -9.19
C GLN A 73 48.04 -28.04 -10.46
N GLU A 74 47.03 -27.16 -10.63
CA GLU A 74 47.10 -26.09 -11.64
C GLU A 74 45.84 -25.20 -11.63
N LYS A 75 46.12 -23.89 -11.68
CA LYS A 75 45.29 -22.74 -12.07
C LYS A 75 46.29 -21.83 -12.80
N PRO A 76 45.88 -20.79 -13.55
CA PRO A 76 44.96 -20.65 -14.69
C PRO A 76 45.73 -20.37 -16.00
N GLU A 77 45.09 -20.33 -17.17
CA GLU A 77 45.51 -19.44 -18.28
C GLU A 77 44.48 -19.36 -19.44
N THR A 78 44.27 -18.13 -19.93
CA THR A 78 43.93 -17.75 -21.33
C THR A 78 45.23 -17.20 -21.94
N PRO A 79 45.53 -17.18 -23.28
CA PRO A 79 44.66 -16.66 -24.37
C PRO A 79 44.94 -17.11 -25.87
N LYS A 80 44.09 -16.60 -26.81
CA LYS A 80 44.27 -16.33 -28.29
C LYS A 80 44.55 -17.53 -29.22
N GLU A 81 44.18 -17.58 -30.51
CA GLU A 81 44.04 -16.57 -31.58
C GLU A 81 43.26 -17.17 -32.78
N GLY A 82 42.66 -16.34 -33.65
CA GLY A 82 42.19 -16.75 -34.98
C GLY A 82 41.05 -15.94 -35.61
N THR A 83 41.33 -14.70 -36.03
CA THR A 83 40.57 -14.00 -37.11
C THR A 83 41.30 -14.26 -38.45
N PRO A 84 40.64 -14.19 -39.61
CA PRO A 84 40.54 -12.89 -40.30
C PRO A 84 39.20 -12.63 -41.04
N ALA A 85 38.76 -11.37 -41.01
CA ALA A 85 37.98 -10.69 -42.07
C ALA A 85 39.00 -10.13 -43.11
N PRO A 86 38.64 -9.46 -44.24
CA PRO A 86 37.35 -8.87 -44.65
C PRO A 86 37.01 -9.04 -46.16
N ASP A 87 35.89 -8.50 -46.62
CA ASP A 87 35.84 -7.62 -47.82
C ASP A 87 34.40 -7.23 -48.21
N ALA A 88 34.14 -5.92 -48.19
CA ALA A 88 33.25 -5.23 -49.13
C ALA A 88 34.19 -4.54 -50.14
N PRO A 89 33.83 -4.22 -51.42
CA PRO A 89 32.80 -3.21 -51.68
C PRO A 89 32.08 -3.28 -53.05
N SER A 90 31.11 -2.37 -53.21
CA SER A 90 30.80 -1.59 -54.44
C SER A 90 29.41 -1.77 -55.05
N ALA A 91 28.69 -0.63 -55.10
CA ALA A 91 27.62 -0.36 -56.04
C ALA A 91 28.13 -0.39 -57.49
N PRO A 92 27.22 -0.48 -58.48
CA PRO A 92 26.92 0.72 -59.25
C PRO A 92 25.43 0.88 -59.62
N THR A 93 24.97 2.14 -59.67
CA THR A 93 23.86 2.66 -60.51
C THR A 93 24.25 2.58 -62.01
N PRO A 94 23.42 3.03 -62.99
CA PRO A 94 21.99 2.86 -63.30
C PRO A 94 21.80 2.18 -64.68
N GLU A 95 20.63 1.64 -65.02
CA GLU A 95 20.28 1.46 -66.46
C GLU A 95 18.81 1.77 -66.76
N GLN A 96 18.66 2.62 -67.77
CA GLN A 96 17.45 2.99 -68.47
C GLN A 96 17.07 1.90 -69.48
N ASN A 97 15.77 1.70 -69.68
CA ASN A 97 15.13 1.50 -70.98
C ASN A 97 13.62 1.75 -70.75
N GLY A 98 12.89 2.54 -71.53
CA GLY A 98 13.08 2.91 -72.93
C GLY A 98 11.87 2.39 -73.71
N ASN A 99 10.87 3.26 -73.93
CA ASN A 99 9.88 3.25 -75.02
C ASN A 99 8.75 4.24 -74.68
N THR A 100 8.15 5.05 -75.56
CA THR A 100 8.41 5.54 -76.92
C THR A 100 7.28 6.53 -77.23
N GLY A 101 7.52 7.53 -78.09
CA GLY A 101 6.48 8.34 -78.74
C GLY A 101 6.49 9.81 -78.30
N GLN A 102 7.14 10.70 -79.06
CA GLN A 102 6.54 11.55 -80.12
C GLN A 102 5.59 12.62 -79.55
N SER A 103 5.56 13.87 -79.97
CA SER A 103 6.42 14.78 -80.74
C SER A 103 5.61 16.09 -80.84
N ASN A 104 6.32 17.21 -80.90
CA ASN A 104 5.95 18.46 -81.57
C ASN A 104 4.93 19.44 -80.95
N ASP A 105 5.49 20.61 -80.65
CA ASP A 105 5.11 21.93 -81.16
C ASP A 105 3.77 22.54 -80.74
N SER A 106 3.85 23.63 -79.97
CA SER A 106 3.56 24.94 -80.55
C SER A 106 4.07 26.11 -79.70
N LYS A 107 4.90 26.92 -80.36
CA LYS A 107 5.23 28.31 -80.04
C LYS A 107 3.96 29.18 -80.04
N GLY A 108 3.93 30.18 -79.16
CA GLY A 108 2.93 31.24 -79.20
C GLY A 108 3.17 32.29 -78.12
N ASN A 109 4.24 33.06 -78.28
CA ASN A 109 4.55 34.28 -77.53
C ASN A 109 3.50 35.37 -77.88
N THR A 110 3.10 36.22 -76.93
CA THR A 110 3.11 37.71 -77.07
C THR A 110 2.72 38.36 -75.73
N GLN A 111 3.62 39.23 -75.30
CA GLN A 111 3.53 40.21 -74.23
C GLN A 111 2.86 41.47 -74.80
N ASP A 112 1.96 42.12 -74.05
CA ASP A 112 1.74 43.56 -74.21
C ASP A 112 1.36 44.24 -72.89
N GLN A 113 1.98 45.40 -72.68
CA GLN A 113 1.86 46.25 -71.50
C GLN A 113 0.93 47.44 -71.76
N ASN A 114 0.41 47.97 -70.65
CA ASN A 114 0.19 49.40 -70.32
C ASN A 114 -1.23 50.02 -70.38
N LYS A 115 -1.55 50.58 -69.19
CA LYS A 115 -2.16 51.89 -68.89
C LYS A 115 -3.65 52.14 -69.16
N GLY A 116 -4.36 52.51 -68.07
CA GLY A 116 -5.19 53.71 -68.06
C GLY A 116 -6.57 53.61 -67.39
N GLU A 117 -6.68 54.28 -66.24
CA GLU A 117 -7.85 55.04 -65.76
C GLU A 117 -9.04 54.35 -65.05
N ALA A 118 -9.09 54.63 -63.75
CA ALA A 118 -10.17 55.27 -62.98
C ALA A 118 -11.57 54.62 -62.88
N GLY A 119 -12.02 54.38 -61.63
CA GLY A 119 -13.45 54.34 -61.30
C GLY A 119 -13.87 53.58 -60.04
N MET A 120 -13.87 54.26 -58.89
CA MET A 120 -14.83 54.18 -57.75
C MET A 120 -15.36 52.83 -57.21
N ASN A 121 -14.98 52.55 -55.95
CA ASN A 121 -15.78 52.18 -54.77
C ASN A 121 -17.13 51.43 -54.95
N ASN A 122 -17.26 50.23 -54.36
CA ASN A 122 -17.82 50.07 -53.01
C ASN A 122 -17.82 48.61 -52.53
N SER A 123 -17.39 48.46 -51.28
CA SER A 123 -17.40 47.27 -50.45
C SER A 123 -18.81 46.78 -50.14
N ASN A 124 -19.04 45.47 -50.27
CA ASN A 124 -19.88 44.70 -49.35
C ASN A 124 -19.60 43.21 -49.55
N HIS A 125 -18.72 42.67 -48.72
CA HIS A 125 -18.77 41.25 -48.39
C HIS A 125 -18.41 41.12 -46.90
N GLU A 126 -19.42 41.27 -46.04
CA GLU A 126 -19.37 40.75 -44.68
C GLU A 126 -19.22 39.24 -44.78
N ASN A 127 -17.98 38.76 -44.68
CA ASN A 127 -17.71 37.38 -44.38
C ASN A 127 -17.64 37.26 -42.85
N ASN A 128 -18.79 36.98 -42.23
CA ASN A 128 -18.86 36.52 -40.85
C ASN A 128 -18.25 35.12 -40.77
N ASN A 129 -16.92 35.05 -40.82
CA ASN A 129 -16.19 33.88 -40.42
C ASN A 129 -16.19 33.89 -38.89
N GLU A 130 -17.12 33.12 -38.32
CA GLU A 130 -17.15 32.75 -36.92
C GLU A 130 -15.80 32.06 -36.62
N MET A 131 -14.81 32.83 -36.18
CA MET A 131 -13.52 32.29 -35.73
C MET A 131 -13.78 31.51 -34.44
N THR A 132 -14.12 30.23 -34.57
CA THR A 132 -13.88 29.28 -33.50
C THR A 132 -12.40 29.39 -33.14
N PRO A 133 -12.02 29.74 -31.90
CA PRO A 133 -10.62 29.92 -31.55
C PRO A 133 -9.86 28.63 -31.83
N LYS A 134 -8.83 28.70 -32.67
CA LYS A 134 -7.95 27.57 -32.98
C LYS A 134 -7.27 27.15 -31.69
N VAL A 135 -7.51 25.92 -31.23
CA VAL A 135 -6.84 25.35 -30.05
C VAL A 135 -5.33 25.28 -30.35
N THR A 136 -4.52 25.99 -29.58
CA THR A 136 -3.06 25.94 -29.69
C THR A 136 -2.47 24.90 -28.74
N VAL A 137 -1.25 24.43 -29.05
CA VAL A 137 -0.51 23.52 -28.18
C VAL A 137 -0.24 24.14 -26.81
N GLU A 138 0.04 25.46 -26.72
CA GLU A 138 0.23 26.11 -25.42
C GLU A 138 -1.06 26.11 -24.59
N ALA A 139 -2.20 26.48 -25.19
CA ALA A 139 -3.47 26.52 -24.48
C ALA A 139 -3.86 25.13 -23.94
N LYS A 140 -3.71 24.08 -24.76
CA LYS A 140 -3.99 22.70 -24.35
C LYS A 140 -3.03 22.22 -23.27
N SER A 141 -1.74 22.57 -23.37
CA SER A 141 -0.75 22.21 -22.37
C SER A 141 -1.04 22.86 -21.02
N MET A 142 -1.42 24.14 -20.99
CA MET A 142 -1.79 24.83 -19.75
C MET A 142 -3.04 24.22 -19.09
N GLU A 143 -4.06 23.87 -19.89
CA GLU A 143 -5.26 23.17 -19.40
C GLU A 143 -4.90 21.83 -18.74
N LEU A 144 -4.01 21.05 -19.37
CA LEU A 144 -3.56 19.76 -18.85
C LEU A 144 -2.71 19.91 -17.59
N LEU A 145 -1.84 20.91 -17.50
CA LEU A 145 -1.07 21.19 -16.29
C LEU A 145 -2.00 21.48 -15.10
N LEU A 146 -3.06 22.28 -15.31
CA LEU A 146 -4.09 22.52 -14.29
C LEU A 146 -4.86 21.25 -13.92
N SER A 147 -5.09 20.36 -14.89
CA SER A 147 -5.75 19.07 -14.66
C SER A 147 -4.88 18.14 -13.82
N VAL A 148 -3.56 18.11 -14.06
CA VAL A 148 -2.60 17.33 -13.27
C VAL A 148 -2.55 17.79 -11.81
N GLU A 149 -2.64 19.10 -11.55
CA GLU A 149 -2.68 19.61 -10.16
C GLU A 149 -3.89 19.10 -9.37
N LYS A 150 -5.03 18.93 -10.07
CA LYS A 150 -6.30 18.46 -9.50
C LYS A 150 -6.38 16.95 -9.32
N LEU A 151 -5.38 16.17 -9.75
CA LEU A 151 -5.39 14.72 -9.60
C LEU A 151 -5.50 14.32 -8.11
N PRO A 152 -6.36 13.35 -7.77
CA PRO A 152 -6.70 13.00 -6.40
C PRO A 152 -5.64 12.11 -5.72
N TYR A 153 -4.35 12.37 -5.95
CA TYR A 153 -3.30 11.68 -5.22
C TYR A 153 -3.37 11.99 -3.71
N PRO A 154 -3.06 11.00 -2.84
CA PRO A 154 -3.06 11.21 -1.39
C PRO A 154 -2.16 12.35 -0.90
N GLN A 155 -1.02 12.58 -1.54
CA GLN A 155 -0.16 13.75 -1.29
C GLN A 155 -0.42 14.85 -2.32
N LYS A 156 -0.48 16.10 -1.84
CA LYS A 156 -0.69 17.27 -2.70
C LYS A 156 0.41 17.43 -3.74
N ASP A 157 1.66 17.20 -3.33
CA ASP A 157 2.92 17.28 -4.05
C ASP A 157 3.46 15.90 -4.48
N ALA A 158 2.54 14.95 -4.73
CA ALA A 158 2.90 13.59 -5.14
C ALA A 158 3.88 13.56 -6.35
N PRO A 159 4.98 12.79 -6.30
CA PRO A 159 5.96 12.68 -7.38
C PRO A 159 5.35 12.35 -8.75
N ALA A 160 4.28 11.55 -8.79
CA ALA A 160 3.55 11.22 -10.00
C ALA A 160 3.02 12.46 -10.74
N LYS A 161 2.62 13.52 -10.02
CA LYS A 161 2.17 14.78 -10.62
C LYS A 161 3.30 15.45 -11.38
N GLU A 162 4.51 15.51 -10.82
CA GLU A 162 5.68 16.08 -11.50
C GLU A 162 6.06 15.27 -12.75
N THR A 163 6.01 13.94 -12.68
CA THR A 163 6.21 13.09 -13.85
C THR A 163 5.21 13.41 -14.97
N LEU A 164 3.92 13.53 -14.65
CA LEU A 164 2.87 13.86 -15.62
C LEU A 164 3.02 15.28 -16.19
N LYS A 165 3.40 16.27 -15.36
CA LYS A 165 3.73 17.63 -15.82
C LYS A 165 4.90 17.62 -16.81
N ASN A 166 5.91 16.80 -16.56
CA ASN A 166 7.07 16.68 -17.44
C ASN A 166 6.72 15.99 -18.77
N GLU A 167 5.81 15.00 -18.77
CA GLU A 167 5.25 14.40 -19.99
C GLU A 167 4.58 15.46 -20.88
N ILE A 168 3.75 16.33 -20.30
CA ILE A 168 3.11 17.47 -21.02
C ILE A 168 4.15 18.43 -21.61
N LYS A 169 5.15 18.82 -20.81
CA LYS A 169 6.24 19.72 -21.25
C LYS A 169 7.07 19.10 -22.38
N THR A 170 7.24 17.78 -22.38
CA THR A 170 8.01 17.05 -23.39
C THR A 170 7.27 17.02 -24.72
N ILE A 171 5.96 16.72 -24.69
CA ILE A 171 5.11 16.72 -25.90
C ILE A 171 5.05 18.12 -26.53
N SER A 172 4.87 19.16 -25.73
CA SER A 172 4.77 20.54 -26.23
C SER A 172 6.06 21.08 -26.86
N LYS A 173 7.23 20.71 -26.32
CA LYS A 173 8.55 21.17 -26.78
C LYS A 173 9.19 20.30 -27.87
N LYS A 174 8.52 19.24 -28.31
CA LYS A 174 9.04 18.29 -29.31
C LYS A 174 9.30 19.02 -30.63
N SER A 175 10.56 19.17 -31.03
CA SER A 175 10.97 19.93 -32.23
C SER A 175 10.60 19.21 -33.53
N ASP A 176 10.63 17.89 -33.52
CA ASP A 176 10.57 17.07 -34.74
C ASP A 176 9.14 16.60 -35.05
N THR A 177 8.13 17.37 -34.64
CA THR A 177 6.71 16.95 -34.69
C THR A 177 5.82 18.12 -35.08
N THR A 178 4.85 17.86 -35.97
CA THR A 178 3.87 18.87 -36.38
C THR A 178 2.96 19.28 -35.21
N GLU A 179 2.44 20.50 -35.24
CA GLU A 179 1.51 21.00 -34.23
C GLU A 179 0.27 20.10 -34.07
N ASP A 180 -0.29 19.61 -35.18
CA ASP A 180 -1.46 18.71 -35.15
C ASP A 180 -1.16 17.40 -34.42
N LYS A 181 0.02 16.82 -34.63
CA LYS A 181 0.43 15.58 -33.95
C LYS A 181 0.72 15.81 -32.47
N LYS A 182 1.27 16.98 -32.08
CA LYS A 182 1.38 17.36 -30.66
C LYS A 182 0.00 17.49 -30.00
N LEU A 183 -0.97 18.10 -30.69
CA LEU A 183 -2.35 18.21 -30.20
C LEU A 183 -3.00 16.83 -30.02
N GLU A 184 -2.75 15.89 -30.93
CA GLU A 184 -3.20 14.51 -30.81
C GLU A 184 -2.56 13.81 -29.59
N GLU A 185 -1.24 13.86 -29.43
CA GLU A 185 -0.53 13.31 -28.27
C GLU A 185 -1.04 13.90 -26.93
N LEU A 186 -1.30 15.22 -26.88
CA LEU A 186 -1.88 15.89 -25.71
C LEU A 186 -3.35 15.46 -25.46
N SER A 187 -4.13 15.23 -26.51
CA SER A 187 -5.51 14.75 -26.41
C SER A 187 -5.55 13.32 -25.84
N ASP A 188 -4.63 12.45 -26.26
CA ASP A 188 -4.52 11.10 -25.71
C ASP A 188 -4.04 11.10 -24.26
N LEU A 189 -3.09 11.98 -23.92
CA LEU A 189 -2.70 12.20 -22.54
C LEU A 189 -3.89 12.68 -21.69
N ASN A 190 -4.74 13.57 -22.22
CA ASN A 190 -5.96 13.99 -21.53
C ASN A 190 -6.88 12.81 -21.20
N LYS A 191 -7.13 11.92 -22.17
CA LYS A 191 -7.94 10.70 -21.95
C LYS A 191 -7.31 9.82 -20.87
N LYS A 192 -5.99 9.66 -20.88
CA LYS A 192 -5.22 8.93 -19.86
C LYS A 192 -5.37 9.57 -18.48
N LEU A 193 -5.29 10.89 -18.36
CA LEU A 193 -5.47 11.61 -17.10
C LEU A 193 -6.88 11.40 -16.52
N ILE A 194 -7.93 11.43 -17.35
CA ILE A 194 -9.30 11.15 -16.91
C ILE A 194 -9.40 9.73 -16.34
N GLN A 195 -8.84 8.74 -17.04
CA GLN A 195 -8.82 7.35 -16.55
C GLN A 195 -8.01 7.18 -15.27
N ILE A 196 -6.92 7.93 -15.11
CA ILE A 196 -6.13 7.95 -13.86
C ILE A 196 -6.98 8.52 -12.70
N ILE A 197 -7.74 9.59 -12.92
CA ILE A 197 -8.64 10.16 -11.89
C ILE A 197 -9.62 9.09 -11.42
N GLU A 198 -10.34 8.48 -12.36
CA GLU A 198 -11.36 7.47 -12.05
C GLU A 198 -10.77 6.29 -11.28
N GLU A 199 -9.61 5.78 -11.70
CA GLU A 199 -9.00 4.63 -11.05
C GLU A 199 -8.35 4.99 -9.70
N LEU A 200 -7.81 6.20 -9.52
CA LEU A 200 -7.35 6.69 -8.23
C LEU A 200 -8.50 6.80 -7.24
N ASP A 201 -9.61 7.43 -7.61
CA ASP A 201 -10.78 7.59 -6.74
C ASP A 201 -11.35 6.23 -6.31
N LYS A 202 -11.45 5.30 -7.27
CA LYS A 202 -11.87 3.91 -7.01
C LYS A 202 -10.90 3.18 -6.09
N THR A 203 -9.60 3.31 -6.31
CA THR A 203 -8.57 2.61 -5.52
C THR A 203 -8.49 3.18 -4.10
N ILE A 204 -8.54 4.50 -3.94
CA ILE A 204 -8.58 5.16 -2.64
C ILE A 204 -9.82 4.73 -1.86
N SER A 205 -10.99 4.74 -2.51
CA SER A 205 -12.24 4.27 -1.89
C SER A 205 -12.15 2.81 -1.45
N LYS A 206 -11.56 1.94 -2.28
CA LYS A 206 -11.30 0.54 -1.91
C LYS A 206 -10.37 0.44 -0.70
N ILE A 207 -9.25 1.17 -0.66
CA ILE A 207 -8.34 1.20 0.49
C ILE A 207 -9.09 1.62 1.76
N ASP A 208 -9.91 2.67 1.68
CA ASP A 208 -10.69 3.18 2.81
C ASP A 208 -11.74 2.19 3.29
N SER A 209 -12.32 1.40 2.38
CA SER A 209 -13.28 0.35 2.69
C SER A 209 -12.67 -0.95 3.25
N LEU A 210 -11.35 -1.12 3.22
CA LEU A 210 -10.70 -2.35 3.71
C LEU A 210 -11.08 -2.59 5.19
N PRO A 211 -11.46 -3.83 5.55
CA PRO A 211 -12.10 -4.13 6.84
C PRO A 211 -11.09 -4.27 7.99
N TYR A 212 -10.07 -3.42 8.04
CA TYR A 212 -9.11 -3.44 9.14
C TYR A 212 -9.78 -3.04 10.46
N PRO A 213 -9.36 -3.66 11.58
CA PRO A 213 -9.80 -3.21 12.89
C PRO A 213 -9.25 -1.80 13.19
N ASN A 214 -9.95 -1.07 14.04
CA ASN A 214 -9.47 0.21 14.55
C ASN A 214 -8.16 0.00 15.32
N SER A 215 -7.14 0.80 14.98
CA SER A 215 -5.84 0.80 15.65
C SER A 215 -5.40 2.24 15.86
N GLU A 216 -4.76 2.48 17.00
CA GLU A 216 -4.03 3.72 17.23
C GLU A 216 -2.84 3.83 16.27
N LYS A 217 -2.52 5.07 15.90
CA LYS A 217 -1.32 5.40 15.13
C LYS A 217 -0.11 5.29 16.04
N ASN A 218 0.97 4.74 15.52
CA ASN A 218 2.29 4.75 16.13
C ASN A 218 3.32 5.01 15.03
N ASP A 219 4.61 4.87 15.34
CA ASP A 219 5.70 5.12 14.39
C ASP A 219 5.66 4.23 13.14
N ILE A 220 4.86 3.17 13.16
CA ILE A 220 4.72 2.23 12.06
C ILE A 220 3.39 2.50 11.36
N PRO A 221 3.41 2.84 10.06
CA PRO A 221 2.20 3.24 9.34
C PRO A 221 1.15 2.13 9.38
N LEU A 222 -0.11 2.51 9.23
CA LEU A 222 -1.18 1.53 9.04
C LEU A 222 -1.20 1.02 7.60
N ALA A 223 -1.83 -0.13 7.38
CA ALA A 223 -2.03 -0.72 6.07
C ALA A 223 -2.60 0.25 5.05
N LYS A 224 -3.67 0.95 5.44
CA LYS A 224 -4.32 1.95 4.61
C LYS A 224 -3.40 3.11 4.25
N ASP A 225 -2.59 3.58 5.21
CA ASP A 225 -1.68 4.71 5.00
C ASP A 225 -0.55 4.35 4.03
N TYR A 226 0.03 3.15 4.18
CA TYR A 226 1.06 2.64 3.27
C TYR A 226 0.53 2.45 1.84
N LEU A 227 -0.63 1.82 1.68
CA LEU A 227 -1.24 1.62 0.36
C LEU A 227 -1.55 2.96 -0.32
N LYS A 228 -2.03 3.96 0.43
CA LYS A 228 -2.20 5.32 -0.09
C LYS A 228 -0.87 5.95 -0.48
N SER A 229 0.17 5.78 0.33
CA SER A 229 1.49 6.35 0.02
C SER A 229 2.09 5.81 -1.28
N LYS A 230 1.86 4.52 -1.60
CA LYS A 230 2.28 3.91 -2.86
C LYS A 230 1.70 4.62 -4.07
N LEU A 231 0.43 5.06 -4.00
CA LEU A 231 -0.24 5.74 -5.11
C LEU A 231 0.50 7.02 -5.55
N ASN A 232 1.21 7.70 -4.65
CA ASN A 232 1.84 9.00 -4.94
C ASN A 232 2.97 8.93 -5.97
N SER A 233 3.50 7.74 -6.28
CA SER A 233 4.55 7.55 -7.30
C SER A 233 4.06 6.89 -8.58
N LEU A 234 2.78 6.50 -8.67
CA LEU A 234 2.25 5.74 -9.80
C LEU A 234 1.60 6.64 -10.83
N THR A 235 1.91 6.45 -12.11
CA THR A 235 1.38 7.25 -13.22
C THR A 235 0.59 6.43 -14.25
N THR A 236 0.49 5.10 -14.05
CA THR A 236 -0.19 4.18 -14.97
C THR A 236 -1.37 3.49 -14.30
N ILE A 237 -2.43 3.25 -15.08
CA ILE A 237 -3.68 2.64 -14.61
C ILE A 237 -3.43 1.24 -14.06
N GLU A 238 -2.57 0.46 -14.72
CA GLU A 238 -2.25 -0.92 -14.32
C GLU A 238 -1.55 -0.98 -12.96
N GLN A 239 -0.59 -0.08 -12.73
CA GLN A 239 0.08 0.01 -11.43
C GLN A 239 -0.88 0.46 -10.33
N ILE A 240 -1.75 1.44 -10.62
CA ILE A 240 -2.78 1.91 -9.67
C ILE A 240 -3.70 0.74 -9.30
N LYS A 241 -4.23 0.01 -10.29
CA LYS A 241 -5.05 -1.20 -10.07
C LYS A 241 -4.35 -2.27 -9.24
N GLY A 242 -3.05 -2.45 -9.47
CA GLY A 242 -2.21 -3.42 -8.76
C GLY A 242 -1.78 -2.98 -7.35
N THR A 243 -2.19 -1.81 -6.86
CA THR A 243 -1.76 -1.30 -5.55
C THR A 243 -2.29 -2.16 -4.40
N ILE A 244 -3.52 -2.67 -4.52
CA ILE A 244 -4.15 -3.52 -3.51
C ILE A 244 -3.99 -4.98 -3.96
N PRO A 245 -3.32 -5.85 -3.19
CA PRO A 245 -3.30 -7.28 -3.47
C PRO A 245 -4.72 -7.85 -3.51
N SER A 246 -5.02 -8.70 -4.50
CA SER A 246 -6.38 -9.17 -4.78
C SER A 246 -7.00 -10.00 -3.64
N ASP A 247 -6.17 -10.66 -2.83
CA ASP A 247 -6.55 -11.51 -1.70
C ASP A 247 -6.59 -10.75 -0.36
N LEU A 248 -6.13 -9.50 -0.31
CA LEU A 248 -5.95 -8.76 0.94
C LEU A 248 -7.26 -8.54 1.69
N GLU A 249 -8.32 -8.13 1.00
CA GLU A 249 -9.62 -7.87 1.63
C GLU A 249 -10.19 -9.14 2.30
N GLU A 250 -10.14 -10.27 1.58
CA GLU A 250 -10.62 -11.56 2.09
C GLU A 250 -9.76 -12.04 3.27
N LYS A 251 -8.43 -11.91 3.19
CA LYS A 251 -7.52 -12.23 4.29
C LYS A 251 -7.86 -11.44 5.55
N VAL A 252 -8.04 -10.12 5.44
CA VAL A 252 -8.37 -9.27 6.58
C VAL A 252 -9.72 -9.67 7.20
N LYS A 253 -10.74 -9.98 6.38
CA LYS A 253 -12.03 -10.52 6.88
C LYS A 253 -11.82 -11.82 7.67
N LYS A 254 -11.09 -12.78 7.11
CA LYS A 254 -10.79 -14.06 7.77
C LYS A 254 -10.05 -13.85 9.09
N TYR A 255 -9.05 -12.98 9.15
CA TYR A 255 -8.35 -12.69 10.41
C TYR A 255 -9.28 -12.07 11.45
N ASN A 256 -10.16 -11.14 11.07
CA ASN A 256 -11.14 -10.58 12.01
C ASN A 256 -12.08 -11.66 12.58
N GLU A 257 -12.54 -12.61 11.76
CA GLU A 257 -13.33 -13.76 12.24
C GLU A 257 -12.56 -14.61 13.25
N ILE A 258 -11.31 -14.95 12.92
CA ILE A 258 -10.42 -15.75 13.76
C ILE A 258 -10.18 -15.03 15.11
N LEU A 259 -9.93 -13.72 15.08
CA LEU A 259 -9.75 -12.92 16.28
C LEU A 259 -11.02 -12.88 17.13
N LYS A 260 -12.19 -12.70 16.51
CA LYS A 260 -13.48 -12.74 17.20
C LYS A 260 -13.71 -14.08 17.90
N LEU A 261 -13.42 -15.20 17.23
CA LEU A 261 -13.48 -16.54 17.82
C LEU A 261 -12.51 -16.70 18.99
N GLY A 262 -11.25 -16.29 18.79
CA GLY A 262 -10.20 -16.39 19.81
C GLY A 262 -10.47 -15.54 21.05
N PHE A 263 -10.95 -14.30 20.88
CA PHE A 263 -11.33 -13.42 21.99
C PHE A 263 -12.56 -13.94 22.74
N GLY A 264 -13.47 -14.63 22.04
CA GLY A 264 -14.67 -15.25 22.62
C GLY A 264 -14.40 -16.49 23.48
N LEU A 265 -13.19 -17.06 23.45
CA LEU A 265 -12.84 -18.22 24.28
C LEU A 265 -12.91 -17.93 25.78
N PHE A 266 -12.58 -16.70 26.17
CA PHE A 266 -12.52 -16.32 27.57
C PHE A 266 -13.04 -14.90 27.79
N GLU A 267 -14.08 -14.74 28.61
CA GLU A 267 -14.63 -13.42 28.95
C GLU A 267 -13.58 -12.46 29.53
N LYS A 268 -12.60 -12.99 30.27
CA LYS A 268 -11.48 -12.23 30.85
C LYS A 268 -10.26 -12.15 29.92
N PHE A 269 -10.44 -12.37 28.61
CA PHE A 269 -9.34 -12.25 27.65
C PHE A 269 -8.72 -10.84 27.75
N PRO A 270 -7.40 -10.72 27.99
CA PRO A 270 -6.80 -9.43 28.31
C PRO A 270 -6.96 -8.40 27.19
N GLU A 271 -7.48 -7.22 27.53
CA GLU A 271 -7.75 -6.16 26.54
C GLU A 271 -6.48 -5.68 25.84
N LYS A 272 -5.35 -5.64 26.55
CA LYS A 272 -4.03 -5.33 25.97
C LYS A 272 -3.66 -6.27 24.82
N ASN A 273 -4.02 -7.55 24.92
CA ASN A 273 -3.73 -8.55 23.90
C ASN A 273 -4.68 -8.40 22.70
N LYS A 274 -5.96 -8.06 22.94
CA LYS A 274 -6.90 -7.74 21.85
C LYS A 274 -6.42 -6.54 21.04
N LYS A 275 -6.10 -5.44 21.73
CA LYS A 275 -5.54 -4.22 21.10
C LYS A 275 -4.25 -4.53 20.35
N GLY A 276 -3.33 -5.29 20.94
CA GLY A 276 -2.07 -5.66 20.29
C GLY A 276 -2.24 -6.48 19.01
N LEU A 277 -3.15 -7.46 19.01
CA LEU A 277 -3.43 -8.27 17.82
C LEU A 277 -4.17 -7.48 16.74
N ASN A 278 -5.15 -6.65 17.12
CA ASN A 278 -5.83 -5.74 16.19
C ASN A 278 -4.85 -4.74 15.56
N ALA A 279 -3.94 -4.17 16.36
CA ALA A 279 -2.90 -3.26 15.86
C ALA A 279 -1.94 -3.94 14.87
N ARG A 280 -1.60 -5.22 15.09
CA ARG A 280 -0.79 -6.00 14.14
C ARG A 280 -1.55 -6.27 12.84
N LEU A 281 -2.83 -6.69 12.93
CA LEU A 281 -3.66 -6.90 11.75
C LEU A 281 -3.86 -5.61 10.94
N ALA A 282 -4.03 -4.47 11.61
CA ALA A 282 -4.14 -3.15 10.97
C ALA A 282 -2.88 -2.71 10.19
N ARG A 283 -1.78 -3.46 10.30
CA ARG A 283 -0.48 -3.25 9.64
C ARG A 283 -0.12 -4.41 8.69
N LEU A 284 -1.07 -5.28 8.35
CA LEU A 284 -0.85 -6.33 7.35
C LEU A 284 -1.09 -5.77 5.95
N TYR A 285 -0.09 -5.80 5.07
CA TYR A 285 -0.17 -5.22 3.72
C TYR A 285 -0.26 -6.25 2.60
N GLY A 286 0.11 -7.51 2.87
CA GLY A 286 0.11 -8.62 1.90
C GLY A 286 1.42 -8.80 1.11
N ASP A 287 2.40 -7.92 1.26
CA ASP A 287 3.68 -7.94 0.51
C ASP A 287 4.93 -8.08 1.40
N ASP A 288 4.76 -8.38 2.70
CA ASP A 288 5.84 -8.63 3.68
C ASP A 288 7.00 -7.60 3.67
N HIS A 289 6.73 -6.34 3.29
CA HIS A 289 7.78 -5.32 3.16
C HIS A 289 8.46 -4.93 4.48
N ASN A 290 7.83 -5.26 5.62
CA ASN A 290 8.40 -5.09 6.94
C ASN A 290 8.54 -6.45 7.62
N ALA A 291 9.78 -6.87 7.86
CA ALA A 291 10.11 -8.16 8.47
C ALA A 291 9.43 -8.40 9.83
N ASN A 292 9.02 -7.33 10.54
CA ASN A 292 8.35 -7.41 11.84
C ASN A 292 6.81 -7.54 11.73
N TYR A 293 6.25 -7.44 10.52
CA TYR A 293 4.79 -7.46 10.25
C TYR A 293 4.45 -8.43 9.12
N THR A 294 5.19 -9.53 9.02
CA THR A 294 4.90 -10.57 8.05
C THR A 294 3.60 -11.31 8.39
N GLU A 295 2.96 -11.87 7.38
CA GLU A 295 1.77 -12.71 7.58
C GLU A 295 2.07 -13.90 8.50
N GLY A 296 3.24 -14.51 8.36
CA GLY A 296 3.69 -15.62 9.22
C GLY A 296 3.80 -15.22 10.69
N GLU A 297 4.37 -14.05 11.00
CA GLU A 297 4.41 -13.55 12.37
C GLU A 297 3.01 -13.28 12.91
N LEU A 298 2.11 -12.69 12.11
CA LEU A 298 0.73 -12.45 12.54
C LEU A 298 0.02 -13.76 12.89
N ILE A 299 0.12 -14.79 12.06
CA ILE A 299 -0.45 -16.12 12.30
C ILE A 299 0.07 -16.68 13.63
N TRP A 300 1.38 -16.65 13.85
CA TRP A 300 1.99 -17.15 15.09
C TRP A 300 1.49 -16.37 16.31
N GLN A 301 1.46 -15.04 16.23
CA GLN A 301 1.04 -14.17 17.33
C GLN A 301 -0.43 -14.41 17.70
N ILE A 302 -1.31 -14.53 16.70
CA ILE A 302 -2.72 -14.85 16.92
C ILE A 302 -2.83 -16.20 17.61
N TYR A 303 -2.21 -17.24 17.04
CA TYR A 303 -2.28 -18.60 17.56
C TYR A 303 -1.81 -18.69 19.03
N GLU A 304 -0.59 -18.27 19.31
CA GLU A 304 0.01 -18.43 20.64
C GLU A 304 -0.66 -17.53 21.69
N THR A 305 -1.08 -16.31 21.30
CA THR A 305 -1.80 -15.42 22.23
C THR A 305 -3.17 -15.99 22.57
N VAL A 306 -3.93 -16.46 21.57
CA VAL A 306 -5.24 -17.08 21.79
C VAL A 306 -5.11 -18.37 22.60
N ARG A 307 -4.10 -19.20 22.30
CA ARG A 307 -3.82 -20.43 23.03
C ARG A 307 -3.51 -20.17 24.50
N GLN A 308 -2.62 -19.22 24.80
CA GLN A 308 -2.19 -18.96 26.18
C GLN A 308 -3.24 -18.18 26.98
N GLN A 309 -3.70 -17.05 26.43
CA GLN A 309 -4.53 -16.09 27.15
C GLN A 309 -6.03 -16.41 27.07
N GLY A 310 -6.45 -17.16 26.05
CA GLY A 310 -7.82 -17.65 25.91
C GLY A 310 -7.94 -19.09 26.40
N PHE A 311 -7.40 -20.03 25.63
CA PHE A 311 -7.61 -21.47 25.84
C PHE A 311 -7.05 -21.97 27.18
N VAL A 312 -5.73 -21.87 27.40
CA VAL A 312 -5.07 -22.36 28.63
C VAL A 312 -5.63 -21.68 29.87
N ALA A 313 -5.80 -20.35 29.82
CA ALA A 313 -6.38 -19.59 30.91
C ALA A 313 -7.81 -20.05 31.25
N LYS A 314 -8.65 -20.28 30.24
CA LYS A 314 -10.02 -20.75 30.46
C LYS A 314 -10.07 -22.16 31.01
N ILE A 315 -9.25 -23.09 30.51
CA ILE A 315 -9.16 -24.47 31.03
C ILE A 315 -8.80 -24.47 32.52
N LYS A 316 -7.80 -23.67 32.92
CA LYS A 316 -7.40 -23.53 34.35
C LYS A 316 -8.50 -22.90 35.22
N GLU A 317 -9.37 -22.08 34.64
CA GLU A 317 -10.50 -21.51 35.36
C GLU A 317 -11.57 -22.58 35.63
N ILE A 318 -11.95 -23.35 34.60
CA ILE A 318 -13.09 -24.28 34.66
C ILE A 318 -12.76 -25.65 35.27
N GLU A 319 -11.54 -26.15 35.09
CA GLU A 319 -11.10 -27.44 35.61
C GLU A 319 -10.08 -27.21 36.72
N LYS A 320 -10.30 -27.81 37.89
CA LYS A 320 -9.43 -27.67 39.07
C LYS A 320 -8.51 -28.87 39.24
N ASP A 321 -8.86 -30.02 38.67
CA ASP A 321 -8.00 -31.19 38.64
C ASP A 321 -6.81 -30.98 37.68
N GLY A 322 -5.61 -30.97 38.23
CA GLY A 322 -4.37 -30.78 37.45
C GLY A 322 -4.13 -31.86 36.40
N SER A 323 -4.65 -33.08 36.57
CA SER A 323 -4.51 -34.16 35.59
C SER A 323 -5.37 -33.88 34.35
N LYS A 324 -6.63 -33.50 34.56
CA LYS A 324 -7.55 -33.13 33.48
C LYS A 324 -7.10 -31.85 32.76
N GLN A 325 -6.60 -30.85 33.49
CA GLN A 325 -6.00 -29.67 32.86
C GLN A 325 -4.89 -30.06 31.88
N LYS A 326 -3.98 -30.98 32.28
CA LYS A 326 -2.88 -31.45 31.43
C LYS A 326 -3.38 -32.20 30.21
N GLU A 327 -4.46 -32.97 30.33
CA GLU A 327 -5.09 -33.68 29.21
C GLU A 327 -5.60 -32.69 28.14
N TYR A 328 -6.38 -31.68 28.55
CA TYR A 328 -6.89 -30.65 27.64
C TYR A 328 -5.78 -29.81 27.02
N ILE A 329 -4.85 -29.31 27.85
CA ILE A 329 -3.75 -28.43 27.40
C ILE A 329 -2.73 -29.18 26.54
N GLY A 330 -2.52 -30.47 26.82
CA GLY A 330 -1.60 -31.35 26.10
C GLY A 330 -2.15 -31.91 24.79
N ASN A 331 -3.39 -31.57 24.41
CA ASN A 331 -4.01 -32.06 23.19
C ASN A 331 -3.16 -31.75 21.95
N LYS A 332 -2.91 -32.78 21.13
CA LYS A 332 -2.00 -32.73 19.97
C LYS A 332 -2.41 -31.71 18.91
N GLU A 333 -3.70 -31.43 18.77
CA GLU A 333 -4.25 -30.54 17.73
C GLU A 333 -4.02 -29.05 18.06
N VAL A 334 -3.86 -28.71 19.35
CA VAL A 334 -3.70 -27.34 19.87
C VAL A 334 -2.36 -27.12 20.58
N LYS A 335 -1.33 -27.89 20.19
CA LYS A 335 0.03 -27.79 20.73
C LYS A 335 0.69 -26.45 20.43
N GLN A 336 1.60 -26.05 21.32
CA GLN A 336 2.43 -24.88 21.12
C GLN A 336 3.18 -24.91 19.79
N ILE A 337 3.22 -23.76 19.10
CA ILE A 337 4.16 -23.49 18.02
C ILE A 337 5.40 -22.85 18.64
N PRO A 338 6.60 -23.44 18.48
CA PRO A 338 7.81 -22.91 19.11
C PRO A 338 8.15 -21.52 18.58
N VAL A 339 8.83 -20.72 19.40
CA VAL A 339 9.26 -19.35 19.04
C VAL A 339 10.19 -19.34 17.82
N SER A 340 10.97 -20.41 17.60
CA SER A 340 11.81 -20.58 16.41
C SER A 340 11.02 -20.60 15.10
N MET A 341 9.71 -20.90 15.15
CA MET A 341 8.82 -20.90 13.98
C MET A 341 8.00 -19.60 13.88
N LYS A 342 8.34 -18.54 14.63
CA LYS A 342 7.57 -17.29 14.67
C LYS A 342 7.30 -16.68 13.30
N LEU A 343 8.31 -16.60 12.43
CA LEU A 343 8.17 -16.00 11.09
C LEU A 343 7.57 -16.98 10.06
N LYS A 344 7.64 -18.28 10.34
CA LYS A 344 7.16 -19.37 9.46
C LYS A 344 6.51 -20.44 10.32
N PRO A 345 5.28 -20.20 10.82
CA PRO A 345 4.63 -21.09 11.79
C PRO A 345 4.22 -22.44 11.20
N GLY A 346 4.38 -22.63 9.88
CA GLY A 346 4.04 -23.88 9.19
C GLY A 346 2.54 -24.13 9.10
N ILE A 347 1.71 -23.11 9.33
CA ILE A 347 0.26 -23.18 9.19
C ILE A 347 -0.28 -22.03 8.33
N THR A 348 -1.35 -22.29 7.60
CA THR A 348 -2.09 -21.29 6.81
C THR A 348 -3.16 -20.59 7.67
N ILE A 349 -3.77 -19.52 7.12
CA ILE A 349 -4.91 -18.84 7.75
C ILE A 349 -6.11 -19.79 8.00
N ASP A 350 -6.37 -20.73 7.10
CA ASP A 350 -7.47 -21.69 7.26
C ASP A 350 -7.14 -22.72 8.34
N GLN A 351 -5.89 -23.19 8.40
CA GLN A 351 -5.42 -24.08 9.47
C GLN A 351 -5.40 -23.36 10.84
N LEU A 352 -5.10 -22.06 10.86
CA LEU A 352 -5.20 -21.22 12.05
C LEU A 352 -6.65 -21.18 12.56
N LYS A 353 -7.62 -20.97 11.67
CA LYS A 353 -9.06 -20.99 12.00
C LYS A 353 -9.47 -22.33 12.61
N GLN A 354 -9.15 -23.44 11.93
CA GLN A 354 -9.44 -24.80 12.41
C GLN A 354 -8.86 -25.06 13.81
N LYS A 355 -7.63 -24.64 14.04
CA LYS A 355 -6.97 -24.79 15.35
C LYS A 355 -7.66 -23.99 16.46
N ILE A 356 -8.10 -22.77 16.16
CA ILE A 356 -8.84 -21.94 17.13
C ILE A 356 -10.24 -22.51 17.39
N GLU A 357 -10.93 -23.00 16.36
CA GLU A 357 -12.20 -23.72 16.50
C GLU A 357 -12.04 -24.96 17.39
N LYS A 358 -10.94 -25.70 17.23
CA LYS A 358 -10.62 -26.84 18.10
C LYS A 358 -10.45 -26.43 19.57
N MET A 359 -9.79 -25.30 19.84
CA MET A 359 -9.69 -24.77 21.20
C MET A 359 -11.08 -24.46 21.78
N VAL A 360 -12.00 -23.92 20.96
CA VAL A 360 -13.39 -23.64 21.37
C VAL A 360 -14.12 -24.93 21.73
N GLU A 361 -14.01 -25.97 20.90
CA GLU A 361 -14.61 -27.27 21.17
C GLU A 361 -14.08 -27.89 22.46
N LEU A 362 -12.77 -27.88 22.68
CA LEU A 362 -12.15 -28.44 23.87
C LEU A 362 -12.59 -27.70 25.15
N VAL A 363 -12.70 -26.37 25.09
CA VAL A 363 -13.24 -25.57 26.23
C VAL A 363 -14.69 -25.92 26.51
N LYS A 364 -15.53 -26.12 25.48
CA LYS A 364 -16.92 -26.54 25.66
C LYS A 364 -17.00 -27.91 26.35
N LYS A 365 -16.23 -28.89 25.87
CA LYS A 365 -16.17 -30.23 26.48
C LYS A 365 -15.75 -30.17 27.95
N ALA A 366 -14.68 -29.46 28.26
CA ALA A 366 -14.22 -29.27 29.62
C ALA A 366 -15.28 -28.61 30.53
N LYS A 367 -16.04 -27.64 30.00
CA LYS A 367 -17.14 -26.98 30.74
C LYS A 367 -18.33 -27.91 31.00
N GLU A 368 -18.66 -28.79 30.06
CA GLU A 368 -19.75 -29.76 30.22
C GLU A 368 -19.37 -30.85 31.23
N GLU A 369 -18.14 -31.34 31.18
CA GLU A 369 -17.64 -32.34 32.11
C GLU A 369 -17.51 -31.80 33.54
N SER A 370 -17.03 -30.56 33.71
CA SER A 370 -16.92 -29.95 35.04
C SER A 370 -18.29 -29.75 35.70
N LYS A 371 -19.32 -29.38 34.92
CA LYS A 371 -20.71 -29.29 35.41
C LYS A 371 -21.24 -30.64 35.89
N LYS A 372 -21.12 -31.69 35.08
CA LYS A 372 -21.57 -33.05 35.44
C LYS A 372 -20.95 -33.53 36.75
N ASN A 373 -19.67 -33.24 36.97
CA ASN A 373 -18.99 -33.61 38.20
C ASN A 373 -19.48 -32.80 39.42
N SER A 374 -19.86 -31.53 39.23
CA SER A 374 -20.45 -30.72 40.32
C SER A 374 -21.85 -31.19 40.71
N ASP A 375 -22.68 -31.57 39.73
CA ASP A 375 -24.04 -32.05 39.95
C ASP A 375 -24.04 -33.43 40.63
N ALA A 376 -23.15 -34.33 40.21
CA ALA A 376 -22.98 -35.65 40.81
C ALA A 376 -22.53 -35.58 42.29
N ASN A 377 -21.68 -34.61 42.64
CA ASN A 377 -21.22 -34.43 44.02
C ASN A 377 -22.29 -33.83 44.94
N THR A 378 -23.19 -32.99 44.39
CA THR A 378 -24.32 -32.42 45.14
C THR A 378 -25.38 -33.50 45.43
N GLN A 379 -25.59 -34.43 44.49
CA GLN A 379 -26.55 -35.52 44.68
C GLN A 379 -26.03 -36.59 45.67
N SER A 380 -24.71 -36.87 45.69
CA SER A 380 -24.11 -37.81 46.64
C SER A 380 -24.19 -37.32 48.10
N ASN A 381 -24.01 -36.01 48.34
CA ASN A 381 -24.12 -35.43 49.69
C ASN A 381 -25.57 -35.31 50.21
N SER A 382 -26.59 -35.47 49.36
CA SER A 382 -27.99 -35.49 49.78
C SER A 382 -28.46 -36.86 50.30
N LYS A 383 -27.72 -37.95 50.00
CA LYS A 383 -28.10 -39.32 50.37
C LYS A 383 -27.57 -39.80 51.73
N THR A 384 -26.73 -39.01 52.41
CA THR A 384 -26.09 -39.38 53.69
C THR A 384 -26.68 -38.72 54.93
N MET A 385 -27.80 -38.00 54.81
CA MET A 385 -28.52 -37.39 55.95
C MET A 385 -29.92 -37.97 56.19
N THR A 386 -30.10 -39.30 56.10
CA THR A 386 -31.28 -39.98 56.67
C THR A 386 -30.94 -41.40 57.11
N ALA A 387 -30.33 -41.55 58.29
CA ALA A 387 -30.46 -42.74 59.13
C ALA A 387 -29.89 -42.45 60.52
N LYS A 388 -30.71 -41.87 61.40
CA LYS A 388 -30.49 -41.95 62.85
C LYS A 388 -31.45 -43.04 63.35
N PRO A 389 -30.97 -44.24 63.73
CA PRO A 389 -31.86 -45.24 64.30
C PRO A 389 -32.23 -44.79 65.71
N ASN A 390 -33.53 -44.54 65.90
CA ASN A 390 -34.15 -44.46 67.22
C ASN A 390 -34.14 -45.89 67.79
N SER A 391 -33.37 -46.12 68.85
CA SER A 391 -33.48 -47.33 69.67
C SER A 391 -33.97 -46.89 71.04
N GLN A 392 -35.29 -47.06 71.26
CA GLN A 392 -35.88 -47.18 72.58
C GLN A 392 -35.76 -48.64 73.02
N GLN A 393 -35.07 -48.88 74.14
CA GLN A 393 -35.55 -49.60 75.34
C GLN A 393 -34.38 -49.87 76.28
#